data_AF-A0A9W3BZ76-F1
#
_entry.id   AF-A0A9W3BZ76-F1
#
_cell.length_a   1.000
_cell.length_b   1.000
_cell.length_c   1.000
_cell.angle_alpha   90.00
_cell.angle_beta   90.00
_cell.angle_gamma   90.00
#
_symmetry.space_group_name_H-M   'P 1'
#
loop_
_entity.id
_entity.type
_entity.pdbx_description
1 polymer ?
#
loop_
_entity_poly.entity_id
_entity_poly.type
_entity_poly.pdbx_seq_one_letter_code
_entity_poly.pdbx_strand_id
1 'polypeptide(L)'
;MTTVQTCKVLSSMWSKIGRLKRSFMPRLKGNTNFGLMSCIAGAIIYSLTDLSKTQLNRDREDLSPNDIPKMFQSSKTLVELIECGQTDAWLSMELMFHLSVLPLTLQLTNISGNLWGKTLQGSRAQRTEYYLLHTFHSRKYILPDKISQRMKDIKSSKRRISHSVDELDADLDLENDGRKTKKGGPAYAGGLVLEPKKGLYDKYVLLLDFNSLYPSIIQEYNICFTTVPRSEDGVPRLPSSQTPGVLPKLMEHLVSLRKRVKQKMKKETGVKYWELDIRQQALKLTANSMYGCLGFSDSRFYAKPLAELITLQGREILQRTVDLVQNHLNLEVIYGDTDSIMIHSGLDDIEEVKTIITKVIQEVNKKYRCMKIECDGIYKRMLILRKKKYAGVKLQFKDGKTCEEIERKGVDMVRPDWSLLSKEIGDLCLAKIFYGGSCEDVVEAIHNELVKEFTLLFHLLTCGFDQCNR
;
A
#
# COMPACT_ATOMS: atom_id res chain seq x y z
N MET A 1 18.16 -17.39 -22.32
CA MET A 1 18.24 -16.73 -23.64
C MET A 1 16.84 -16.68 -24.20
N THR A 2 16.34 -15.52 -24.65
CA THR A 2 15.00 -15.43 -25.25
C THR A 2 14.93 -16.22 -26.55
N THR A 3 13.79 -16.84 -26.83
CA THR A 3 13.48 -17.68 -28.00
C THR A 3 13.90 -17.06 -29.34
N VAL A 4 13.87 -15.73 -29.44
CA VAL A 4 14.29 -14.96 -30.62
C VAL A 4 15.79 -15.07 -30.94
N GLN A 5 16.65 -15.11 -29.91
CA GLN A 5 18.11 -15.28 -30.09
C GLN A 5 18.46 -16.72 -30.42
N THR A 6 17.77 -17.69 -29.80
CA THR A 6 17.97 -19.11 -30.07
C THR A 6 17.47 -19.51 -31.47
N CYS A 7 16.39 -18.90 -31.96
CA CYS A 7 15.85 -19.15 -33.31
C CYS A 7 16.50 -18.30 -34.42
N LYS A 8 17.57 -17.54 -34.14
CA LYS A 8 18.32 -16.70 -35.11
C LYS A 8 17.42 -15.80 -36.00
N VAL A 9 16.38 -15.19 -35.43
CA VAL A 9 15.49 -14.29 -36.17
C VAL A 9 16.30 -13.10 -36.74
N LEU A 10 16.13 -12.79 -38.03
CA LEU A 10 16.86 -11.74 -38.75
C LEU A 10 16.78 -10.37 -38.03
N SER A 11 17.86 -9.57 -38.14
CA SER A 11 17.98 -8.26 -37.49
C SER A 11 16.89 -7.26 -37.92
N SER A 12 16.50 -7.34 -39.19
CA SER A 12 15.41 -6.57 -39.79
C SER A 12 14.03 -6.91 -39.22
N MET A 13 13.88 -8.06 -38.56
CA MET A 13 12.60 -8.54 -38.01
C MET A 13 12.52 -8.34 -36.49
N TRP A 14 13.56 -8.70 -35.72
CA TRP A 14 13.45 -8.58 -34.26
C TRP A 14 13.37 -7.12 -33.80
N SER A 15 14.06 -6.19 -34.47
CA SER A 15 14.07 -4.78 -34.06
C SER A 15 12.71 -4.09 -34.24
N LYS A 16 11.78 -4.70 -35.00
CA LYS A 16 10.38 -4.24 -35.14
C LYS A 16 9.55 -4.39 -33.86
N ILE A 17 10.02 -5.15 -32.85
CA ILE A 17 9.38 -5.17 -31.53
C ILE A 17 9.44 -3.80 -30.84
N GLY A 18 10.47 -3.01 -31.17
CA GLY A 18 10.61 -1.63 -30.77
C GLY A 18 10.28 -0.68 -31.92
N ARG A 19 10.43 0.62 -31.65
CA ARG A 19 10.26 1.68 -32.67
C ARG A 19 11.58 2.19 -33.24
N LEU A 20 12.72 1.58 -32.86
CA LEU A 20 14.06 1.96 -33.29
C LEU A 20 14.74 0.77 -33.97
N LYS A 21 15.20 0.97 -35.21
CA LYS A 21 16.00 -0.03 -35.93
C LYS A 21 17.32 -0.24 -35.19
N ARG A 22 17.68 -1.50 -34.92
CA ARG A 22 18.88 -1.87 -34.17
C ARG A 22 19.57 -3.05 -34.83
N SER A 23 20.90 -2.95 -34.97
CA SER A 23 21.72 -4.01 -35.57
C SER A 23 21.94 -5.19 -34.61
N PHE A 24 22.05 -4.91 -33.31
CA PHE A 24 22.37 -5.91 -32.29
C PHE A 24 21.32 -5.95 -31.19
N MET A 25 20.86 -7.16 -30.88
CA MET A 25 19.94 -7.40 -29.77
C MET A 25 20.71 -7.24 -28.44
N PRO A 26 20.20 -6.43 -27.48
CA PRO A 26 20.86 -6.28 -26.20
C PRO A 26 20.89 -7.61 -25.44
N ARG A 27 21.96 -7.86 -24.67
CA ARG A 27 22.01 -8.99 -23.75
C ARG A 27 20.98 -8.76 -22.64
N LEU A 28 19.93 -9.59 -22.61
CA LEU A 28 18.95 -9.57 -21.53
C LEU A 28 19.59 -10.25 -20.30
N LYS A 29 19.92 -9.46 -19.28
CA LYS A 29 20.32 -9.95 -17.96
C LYS A 29 19.16 -9.69 -16.98
N GLY A 30 18.57 -10.75 -16.43
CA GLY A 30 17.46 -10.68 -15.46
C GLY A 30 16.05 -10.66 -16.08
N ASN A 31 15.02 -10.77 -15.22
CA ASN A 31 13.58 -10.66 -15.56
C ASN A 31 13.25 -9.23 -16.03
N THR A 32 13.60 -8.87 -17.26
CA THR A 32 13.11 -7.65 -17.92
C THR A 32 11.68 -7.88 -18.41
N ASN A 33 10.72 -7.92 -17.46
CA ASN A 33 9.31 -8.04 -17.78
C ASN A 33 8.76 -6.69 -18.25
N PHE A 34 8.71 -6.49 -19.57
CA PHE A 34 7.81 -5.55 -20.24
C PHE A 34 6.38 -6.13 -20.38
N GLY A 35 5.98 -6.99 -19.44
CA GLY A 35 4.63 -7.56 -19.44
C GLY A 35 3.62 -6.56 -18.92
N LEU A 36 2.42 -6.53 -19.50
CA LEU A 36 1.27 -5.78 -18.99
C LEU A 36 1.03 -6.07 -17.49
N MET A 37 1.36 -7.29 -17.04
CA MET A 37 1.34 -7.70 -15.63
C MET A 37 2.23 -6.89 -14.70
N SER A 38 3.40 -6.40 -15.14
CA SER A 38 4.23 -5.50 -14.31
C SER A 38 3.65 -4.07 -14.24
N CYS A 39 2.76 -3.72 -15.16
CA CYS A 39 2.05 -2.44 -15.19
C CYS A 39 0.71 -2.49 -14.43
N ILE A 40 0.04 -3.64 -14.45
CA ILE A 40 -1.26 -3.91 -13.78
C ILE A 40 -1.05 -4.20 -12.28
N ALA A 41 -0.07 -5.04 -11.95
CA ALA A 41 0.28 -5.36 -10.57
C ALA A 41 1.56 -4.62 -10.21
N GLY A 42 1.45 -3.54 -9.43
CA GLY A 42 2.58 -3.00 -8.72
C GLY A 42 3.18 -4.09 -7.82
N ALA A 43 4.22 -4.74 -8.31
CA ALA A 43 4.89 -5.93 -7.77
C ALA A 43 4.26 -7.29 -8.15
N ILE A 44 5.17 -8.19 -8.50
CA ILE A 44 5.04 -9.53 -9.07
C ILE A 44 4.48 -10.52 -8.03
N ILE A 45 3.28 -10.29 -7.52
CA ILE A 45 2.70 -11.14 -6.46
C ILE A 45 1.41 -11.83 -6.90
N TYR A 46 0.67 -11.28 -7.86
CA TYR A 46 -0.64 -11.82 -8.26
C TYR A 46 -0.57 -12.45 -9.63
N SER A 47 -1.06 -13.69 -9.75
CA SER A 47 -1.21 -14.38 -11.02
C SER A 47 -2.34 -13.75 -11.84
N LEU A 48 -2.37 -14.01 -13.16
CA LEU A 48 -3.48 -13.57 -13.99
C LEU A 48 -4.81 -14.19 -13.52
N THR A 49 -4.78 -15.44 -13.06
CA THR A 49 -5.94 -16.15 -12.49
C THR A 49 -6.48 -15.44 -11.25
N ASP A 50 -5.61 -15.03 -10.32
CA ASP A 50 -6.04 -14.32 -9.11
C ASP A 50 -6.63 -12.95 -9.46
N LEU A 51 -6.00 -12.24 -10.40
CA LEU A 51 -6.46 -10.91 -10.81
C LEU A 51 -7.79 -10.99 -11.57
N SER A 52 -7.98 -11.96 -12.46
CA SER A 52 -9.25 -12.13 -13.18
C SER A 52 -10.39 -12.45 -12.22
N LYS A 53 -10.15 -13.32 -11.23
CA LYS A 53 -11.17 -13.67 -10.25
C LYS A 53 -11.49 -12.51 -9.31
N THR A 54 -10.47 -11.85 -8.75
CA THR A 54 -10.69 -10.80 -7.74
C THR A 54 -11.16 -9.47 -8.32
N GLN A 55 -10.71 -9.10 -9.52
CA GLN A 55 -11.02 -7.80 -10.12
C GLN A 55 -12.17 -7.87 -11.13
N LEU A 56 -12.31 -8.97 -11.86
CA LEU A 56 -13.32 -9.13 -12.91
C LEU A 56 -14.40 -10.14 -12.56
N ASN A 57 -14.27 -10.86 -11.44
CA ASN A 57 -15.13 -11.99 -11.08
C ASN A 57 -15.24 -13.04 -12.20
N ARG A 58 -14.12 -13.31 -12.90
CA ARG A 58 -14.04 -14.33 -13.95
C ARG A 58 -13.03 -15.42 -13.61
N ASP A 59 -13.49 -16.65 -13.77
CA ASP A 59 -12.64 -17.83 -13.69
C ASP A 59 -11.74 -17.92 -14.93
N ARG A 60 -10.50 -18.31 -14.70
CA ARG A 60 -9.50 -18.58 -15.74
C ARG A 60 -8.97 -19.98 -15.50
N GLU A 61 -9.08 -20.84 -16.50
CA GLU A 61 -8.43 -22.14 -16.47
C GLU A 61 -6.93 -21.96 -16.69
N ASP A 62 -6.12 -22.50 -15.78
CA ASP A 62 -4.67 -22.47 -15.91
C ASP A 62 -4.18 -23.78 -16.50
N LEU A 63 -3.48 -23.71 -17.63
CA LEU A 63 -2.94 -24.88 -18.31
C LEU A 63 -1.56 -25.24 -17.76
N SER A 64 -1.43 -26.47 -17.26
CA SER A 64 -0.14 -27.00 -16.85
C SER A 64 0.77 -27.17 -18.07
N PRO A 65 2.07 -26.77 -17.99
CA PRO A 65 3.02 -27.00 -19.07
C PRO A 65 3.13 -28.47 -19.51
N ASN A 66 2.82 -29.42 -18.62
CA ASN A 66 2.87 -30.86 -18.90
C ASN A 66 1.70 -31.34 -19.77
N ASP A 67 0.59 -30.59 -19.82
CA ASP A 67 -0.59 -30.96 -20.60
C ASP A 67 -0.55 -30.37 -22.02
N ILE A 68 0.23 -29.30 -22.23
CA ILE A 68 0.39 -28.65 -23.53
C ILE A 68 0.77 -29.65 -24.64
N PRO A 69 1.77 -30.56 -24.49
CA PRO A 69 2.10 -31.51 -25.56
C PRO A 69 0.94 -32.45 -25.95
N LYS A 70 0.07 -32.80 -25.00
CA LYS A 70 -1.10 -33.65 -25.26
C LYS A 70 -2.14 -32.90 -26.10
N MET A 71 -2.25 -31.58 -25.92
CA MET A 71 -3.21 -30.76 -26.67
C MET A 71 -2.87 -30.67 -28.17
N PHE A 72 -1.64 -30.96 -28.60
CA PHE A 72 -1.26 -31.03 -30.02
C PHE A 72 -1.72 -32.33 -30.72
N GLN A 73 -2.26 -33.30 -30.00
CA GLN A 73 -2.62 -34.61 -30.56
C GLN A 73 -3.93 -34.58 -31.38
N SER A 74 -4.82 -33.63 -31.11
CA SER A 74 -6.07 -33.46 -31.87
C SER A 74 -6.28 -32.01 -32.28
N SER A 75 -6.95 -31.80 -33.41
CA SER A 75 -7.32 -30.45 -33.86
C SER A 75 -8.21 -29.74 -32.85
N LYS A 76 -9.13 -30.46 -32.20
CA LYS A 76 -10.04 -29.91 -31.19
C LYS A 76 -9.27 -29.33 -29.99
N THR A 77 -8.42 -30.14 -29.37
CA THR A 77 -7.61 -29.73 -28.22
C THR A 77 -6.59 -28.65 -28.58
N LEU A 78 -6.11 -28.63 -29.82
CA LEU A 78 -5.24 -27.55 -30.29
C LEU A 78 -5.98 -26.21 -30.41
N VAL A 79 -7.24 -26.24 -30.86
CA VAL A 79 -8.11 -25.05 -30.87
C VAL A 79 -8.38 -24.56 -29.44
N GLU A 80 -8.67 -25.45 -28.50
CA GLU A 80 -8.83 -25.12 -27.07
C GLU A 80 -7.57 -24.42 -26.51
N LEU A 81 -6.36 -24.88 -26.87
CA LEU A 81 -5.10 -24.23 -26.49
C LEU A 81 -4.98 -22.80 -27.04
N ILE A 82 -5.41 -22.58 -28.29
CA ILE A 82 -5.41 -21.25 -28.93
C ILE A 82 -6.41 -20.33 -28.23
N GLU A 83 -7.60 -20.83 -27.92
CA GLU A 83 -8.65 -20.11 -27.21
C GLU A 83 -8.21 -19.69 -25.80
N CYS A 84 -7.46 -20.55 -25.10
CA CYS A 84 -6.85 -20.20 -23.81
C CYS A 84 -5.89 -19.00 -23.96
N GLY A 85 -5.00 -19.03 -24.95
CA GLY A 85 -4.07 -17.92 -25.22
C GLY A 85 -4.79 -16.61 -25.60
N GLN A 86 -5.87 -16.71 -26.37
CA GLN A 86 -6.73 -15.57 -26.71
C GLN A 86 -7.44 -15.01 -25.47
N THR A 87 -7.97 -15.89 -24.62
CA THR A 87 -8.63 -15.52 -23.37
C THR A 87 -7.67 -14.80 -22.43
N ASP A 88 -6.42 -15.26 -22.32
CA ASP A 88 -5.39 -14.60 -21.51
C ASP A 88 -5.08 -13.17 -21.99
N ALA A 89 -4.99 -12.99 -23.30
CA ALA A 89 -4.79 -11.66 -23.90
C ALA A 89 -5.99 -10.75 -23.63
N TRP A 90 -7.20 -11.28 -23.76
CA TRP A 90 -8.44 -10.54 -23.49
C TRP A 90 -8.55 -10.14 -22.01
N LEU A 91 -8.36 -11.08 -21.08
CA LEU A 91 -8.39 -10.82 -19.63
C LEU A 91 -7.35 -9.78 -19.24
N SER A 92 -6.14 -9.87 -19.80
CA SER A 92 -5.07 -8.89 -19.56
C SER A 92 -5.48 -7.47 -20.02
N MET A 93 -6.10 -7.36 -21.19
CA MET A 93 -6.62 -6.09 -21.71
C MET A 93 -7.79 -5.56 -20.86
N GLU A 94 -8.74 -6.41 -20.51
CA GLU A 94 -9.90 -6.06 -19.69
C GLU A 94 -9.48 -5.59 -18.29
N LEU A 95 -8.50 -6.25 -17.66
CA LEU A 95 -7.89 -5.81 -16.40
C LEU A 95 -7.26 -4.42 -16.51
N MET A 96 -6.54 -4.15 -17.60
CA MET A 96 -5.92 -2.83 -17.83
C MET A 96 -6.97 -1.72 -17.89
N PHE A 97 -8.12 -1.97 -18.53
CA PHE A 97 -9.23 -1.03 -18.60
C PHE A 97 -9.97 -0.91 -17.27
N HIS A 98 -10.31 -2.02 -16.63
CA HIS A 98 -11.00 -2.07 -15.34
C HIS A 98 -10.24 -1.27 -14.27
N LEU A 99 -8.92 -1.44 -14.20
CA LEU A 99 -8.07 -0.72 -13.25
C LEU A 99 -7.65 0.67 -13.73
N SER A 100 -8.10 1.11 -14.91
CA SER A 100 -7.78 2.42 -15.49
C SER A 100 -6.27 2.72 -15.51
N VAL A 101 -5.45 1.71 -15.84
CA VAL A 101 -3.98 1.79 -15.75
C VAL A 101 -3.42 2.90 -16.64
N LEU A 102 -3.85 2.97 -17.90
CA LEU A 102 -3.32 3.95 -18.85
C LEU A 102 -3.68 5.39 -18.45
N PRO A 103 -4.95 5.75 -18.19
CA PRO A 103 -5.29 7.10 -17.75
C PRO A 103 -4.58 7.51 -16.45
N LEU A 104 -4.52 6.62 -15.44
CA LEU A 104 -3.88 6.92 -14.17
C LEU A 104 -2.38 7.15 -14.33
N THR A 105 -1.69 6.26 -15.04
CA THR A 105 -0.25 6.38 -15.28
C THR A 105 0.09 7.59 -16.14
N LEU A 106 -0.77 7.97 -17.08
CA LEU A 106 -0.63 9.21 -17.84
C LEU A 106 -0.75 10.44 -16.93
N GLN A 107 -1.77 10.50 -16.06
CA GLN A 107 -1.93 11.60 -15.10
C GLN A 107 -0.72 11.71 -14.15
N LEU A 108 -0.26 10.58 -13.60
CA LEU A 108 0.94 10.52 -12.76
C LEU A 108 2.18 11.05 -13.49
N THR A 109 2.32 10.70 -14.77
CA THR A 109 3.44 11.15 -15.62
C THR A 109 3.35 12.64 -15.90
N ASN A 110 2.17 13.17 -16.22
CA ASN A 110 1.95 14.59 -16.45
C ASN A 110 2.23 15.44 -15.21
N ILE A 111 1.86 14.95 -14.02
CA ILE A 111 2.16 15.65 -12.76
C ILE A 111 3.67 15.66 -12.49
N SER A 112 4.34 14.51 -12.65
CA SER A 112 5.75 14.38 -12.29
C SER A 112 6.73 14.85 -13.36
N GLY A 113 6.30 14.94 -14.61
CA GLY A 113 7.12 15.36 -15.74
C GLY A 113 8.21 14.35 -16.12
N ASN A 114 8.01 13.06 -15.87
CA ASN A 114 8.92 11.98 -16.25
C ASN A 114 8.49 11.28 -17.56
N LEU A 115 9.21 10.23 -17.97
CA LEU A 115 8.83 9.42 -19.13
C LEU A 115 7.70 8.44 -18.78
N TRP A 116 6.63 8.39 -19.57
CA TRP A 116 5.47 7.54 -19.30
C TRP A 116 5.82 6.05 -19.19
N GLY A 117 6.72 5.56 -20.06
CA GLY A 117 7.21 4.17 -19.99
C GLY A 117 7.88 3.82 -18.66
N LYS A 118 8.44 4.79 -17.92
CA LYS A 118 8.98 4.59 -16.57
C LYS A 118 7.91 4.58 -15.49
N THR A 119 6.83 5.34 -15.68
CA THR A 119 5.67 5.29 -14.80
C THR A 119 4.95 3.95 -14.92
N LEU A 120 4.80 3.42 -16.14
CA LEU A 120 4.21 2.10 -16.40
C LEU A 120 5.01 0.97 -15.74
N GLN A 121 6.34 1.10 -15.63
CA GLN A 121 7.20 0.16 -14.90
C GLN A 121 7.07 0.23 -13.37
N GLY A 122 6.14 1.03 -12.83
CA GLY A 122 5.88 1.10 -11.38
C GLY A 122 6.92 1.89 -10.56
N SER A 123 7.85 2.62 -11.20
CA SER A 123 8.94 3.32 -10.51
C SER A 123 8.46 4.58 -9.77
N ARG A 124 7.97 4.40 -8.53
CA ARG A 124 7.44 5.48 -7.66
C ARG A 124 8.48 6.54 -7.31
N ALA A 125 9.69 6.11 -6.91
CA ALA A 125 10.77 7.01 -6.52
C ALA A 125 11.19 7.93 -7.69
N GLN A 126 11.25 7.38 -8.91
CA GLN A 126 11.64 8.15 -10.09
C GLN A 126 10.63 9.25 -10.43
N ARG A 127 9.31 9.03 -10.24
CA ARG A 127 8.32 10.09 -10.44
C ARG A 127 8.55 11.26 -9.49
N THR A 128 8.75 10.94 -8.21
CA THR A 128 8.99 11.96 -7.19
C THR A 128 10.30 12.70 -7.47
N GLU A 129 11.36 11.98 -7.86
CA GLU A 129 12.64 12.58 -8.29
C GLU A 129 12.42 13.61 -9.40
N TYR A 130 11.77 13.25 -10.50
CA TYR A 130 11.53 14.18 -11.62
C TYR A 130 10.73 15.41 -11.21
N TYR A 131 9.71 15.22 -10.38
CA TYR A 131 8.90 16.35 -9.93
C TYR A 131 9.73 17.34 -9.08
N LEU A 132 10.60 16.82 -8.21
CA LEU A 132 11.56 17.63 -7.46
C LEU A 132 12.59 18.29 -8.38
N LEU A 133 13.14 17.57 -9.36
CA LEU A 133 14.09 18.14 -10.33
C LEU A 133 13.49 19.34 -11.05
N HIS A 134 12.29 19.21 -11.63
CA HIS A 134 11.60 20.30 -12.32
C HIS A 134 11.34 21.47 -11.38
N THR A 135 10.87 21.19 -10.16
CA THR A 135 10.56 22.22 -9.15
C THR A 135 11.81 23.01 -8.75
N PHE A 136 12.88 22.34 -8.35
CA PHE A 136 14.12 23.01 -7.92
C PHE A 136 14.83 23.70 -9.08
N HIS A 137 14.82 23.10 -10.28
CA HIS A 137 15.39 23.71 -11.49
C HIS A 137 14.67 25.01 -11.86
N SER A 138 13.33 25.01 -11.85
CA SER A 138 12.54 26.22 -12.13
C SER A 138 12.86 27.38 -11.17
N ARG A 139 13.29 27.06 -9.94
CA ARG A 139 13.70 28.02 -8.91
C ARG A 139 15.20 28.30 -8.89
N LYS A 140 15.94 27.88 -9.93
CA LYS A 140 17.38 28.12 -10.12
C LYS A 140 18.28 27.50 -9.03
N TYR A 141 17.84 26.42 -8.40
CA TYR A 141 18.68 25.64 -7.49
C TYR A 141 19.62 24.72 -8.27
N ILE A 142 20.84 24.53 -7.74
CA ILE A 142 21.72 23.44 -8.15
C ILE A 142 21.13 22.12 -7.63
N LEU A 143 21.08 21.11 -8.50
CA LEU A 143 20.47 19.82 -8.22
C LEU A 143 21.55 18.82 -7.78
N PRO A 144 21.22 17.85 -6.88
CA PRO A 144 22.15 16.77 -6.55
C PRO A 144 22.50 15.97 -7.80
N ASP A 145 23.73 15.48 -7.95
CA ASP A 145 24.08 14.61 -9.08
C ASP A 145 23.47 13.22 -8.94
N LYS A 146 23.24 12.57 -10.09
CA LYS A 146 22.76 11.18 -10.10
C LYS A 146 23.91 10.24 -9.72
N ILE A 147 23.83 9.64 -8.54
CA ILE A 147 24.85 8.69 -8.07
C ILE A 147 24.76 7.41 -8.91
N SER A 148 25.83 7.07 -9.64
CA SER A 148 25.91 5.85 -10.44
C SER A 148 25.99 4.59 -9.55
N GLN A 149 25.55 3.44 -10.07
CA GLN A 149 25.60 2.17 -9.34
C GLN A 149 27.03 1.83 -8.89
N ARG A 150 28.02 2.07 -9.76
CA ARG A 150 29.44 1.91 -9.45
C ARG A 150 29.90 2.78 -8.28
N MET A 151 29.41 4.02 -8.20
CA MET A 151 29.70 4.94 -7.09
C MET A 151 29.01 4.51 -5.79
N LYS A 152 27.82 3.92 -5.88
CA LYS A 152 27.11 3.33 -4.73
C LYS A 152 27.87 2.13 -4.17
N ASP A 153 28.35 1.23 -5.03
CA ASP A 153 29.13 0.05 -4.64
C ASP A 153 30.45 0.45 -3.94
N ILE A 154 31.10 1.52 -4.42
CA ILE A 154 32.30 2.09 -3.80
C ILE A 154 31.98 2.72 -2.42
N LYS A 155 30.88 3.48 -2.30
CA LYS A 155 30.45 4.08 -1.03
C LYS A 155 30.00 3.05 0.01
N SER A 156 29.31 1.98 -0.40
CA SER A 156 28.95 0.88 0.49
C SER A 156 30.16 0.09 0.95
N SER A 157 31.17 -0.07 0.09
CA SER A 157 32.45 -0.68 0.47
C SER A 157 33.21 0.18 1.49
N LYS A 158 33.25 1.51 1.30
CA LYS A 158 33.82 2.45 2.29
C LYS A 158 33.08 2.45 3.64
N ARG A 159 31.74 2.36 3.66
CA ARG A 159 30.97 2.28 4.92
C ARG A 159 31.17 0.98 5.69
N ARG A 160 31.43 -0.14 5.00
CA ARG A 160 31.82 -1.40 5.66
C ARG A 160 33.21 -1.30 6.29
N ILE A 161 34.13 -0.61 5.61
CA ILE A 161 35.48 -0.37 6.12
C ILE A 161 35.45 0.59 7.32
N SER A 162 34.61 1.63 7.32
CA SER A 162 34.52 2.53 8.48
C SER A 162 33.89 1.86 9.71
N HIS A 163 32.90 1.00 9.54
CA HIS A 163 32.33 0.23 10.65
C HIS A 163 33.29 -0.81 11.24
N SER A 164 34.28 -1.29 10.47
CA SER A 164 35.30 -2.21 11.00
C SER A 164 36.42 -1.51 11.79
N VAL A 165 36.51 -0.17 11.78
CA VAL A 165 37.51 0.56 12.58
C VAL A 165 36.98 0.88 13.98
N ASP A 166 35.66 1.01 14.16
CA ASP A 166 35.03 1.28 15.45
C ASP A 166 34.76 -0.01 16.29
N GLU A 167 35.07 -1.20 15.76
CA GLU A 167 34.89 -2.50 16.44
C GLU A 167 36.22 -3.16 16.88
N LEU A 168 37.33 -2.43 16.90
CA LEU A 168 38.65 -2.95 17.29
C LEU A 168 38.92 -2.98 18.81
N ASP A 169 37.88 -3.01 19.66
CA ASP A 169 38.07 -3.14 21.12
C ASP A 169 37.01 -4.00 21.82
N ALA A 170 36.63 -5.12 21.20
CA ALA A 170 35.97 -6.21 21.91
C ALA A 170 36.37 -7.57 21.32
N ASP A 171 36.76 -8.45 22.22
CA ASP A 171 37.54 -9.67 22.03
C ASP A 171 37.05 -10.69 20.99
N LEU A 172 38.07 -11.42 20.55
CA LEU A 172 38.12 -12.62 19.72
C LEU A 172 37.10 -13.68 20.16
N ASP A 173 36.28 -14.14 19.22
CA ASP A 173 36.00 -15.58 19.11
C ASP A 173 35.63 -15.97 17.66
N LEU A 174 36.31 -17.00 17.20
CA LEU A 174 36.34 -17.51 15.83
C LEU A 174 35.20 -18.51 15.56
N GLU A 175 34.80 -18.53 14.28
CA GLU A 175 34.07 -19.60 13.57
C GLU A 175 32.54 -19.75 13.82
N ASN A 176 31.73 -19.44 12.80
CA ASN A 176 31.31 -20.43 11.79
C ASN A 176 30.44 -19.77 10.70
N ASP A 177 30.60 -20.25 9.48
CA ASP A 177 30.03 -19.76 8.24
C ASP A 177 28.50 -19.95 8.17
N GLY A 178 27.82 -18.95 7.61
CA GLY A 178 26.37 -18.88 7.56
C GLY A 178 25.88 -17.52 7.11
N ARG A 179 26.11 -17.19 5.83
CA ARG A 179 25.59 -15.98 5.16
C ARG A 179 24.05 -15.91 5.19
N LYS A 180 23.47 -15.54 6.33
CA LYS A 180 22.16 -14.89 6.41
C LYS A 180 22.38 -13.41 6.12
N THR A 181 21.95 -12.95 4.96
CA THR A 181 21.75 -11.53 4.67
C THR A 181 20.74 -10.97 5.68
N LYS A 182 21.23 -10.46 6.82
CA LYS A 182 20.44 -9.61 7.72
C LYS A 182 19.91 -8.45 6.86
N LYS A 183 18.63 -8.49 6.50
CA LYS A 183 17.89 -7.31 6.02
C LYS A 183 18.10 -6.25 7.10
N GLY A 184 18.91 -5.24 6.81
CA GLY A 184 19.18 -4.14 7.74
C GLY A 184 17.86 -3.56 8.23
N GLY A 185 17.75 -3.36 9.53
CA GLY A 185 16.59 -2.72 10.15
C GLY A 185 16.33 -1.32 9.59
N PRO A 186 15.17 -0.72 9.92
CA PRO A 186 14.83 0.62 9.45
C PRO A 186 15.91 1.63 9.86
N ALA A 187 16.31 2.50 8.92
CA ALA A 187 17.39 3.46 9.15
C ALA A 187 17.02 4.59 10.13
N TYR A 188 15.75 4.76 10.46
CA TYR A 188 15.19 5.73 11.40
C TYR A 188 13.83 5.24 11.95
N ALA A 189 13.35 5.84 13.04
CA ALA A 189 12.08 5.48 13.65
C ALA A 189 10.87 5.84 12.77
N GLY A 190 9.95 4.90 12.60
CA GLY A 190 8.72 5.05 11.81
C GLY A 190 7.57 5.75 12.56
N GLY A 191 6.35 5.48 12.11
CA GLY A 191 5.12 5.93 12.79
C GLY A 191 4.91 5.24 14.14
N LEU A 192 4.11 5.87 15.00
CA LEU A 192 3.72 5.32 16.30
C LEU A 192 2.53 4.38 16.12
N VAL A 193 2.59 3.19 16.72
CA VAL A 193 1.45 2.26 16.81
C VAL A 193 1.19 1.99 18.28
N LEU A 194 0.03 2.45 18.75
CA LEU A 194 -0.38 2.30 20.15
C LEU A 194 -0.64 0.82 20.46
N GLU A 195 -0.45 0.44 21.71
CA GLU A 195 -0.81 -0.90 22.16
C GLU A 195 -2.34 -1.02 22.16
N PRO A 196 -2.93 -1.96 21.41
CA PRO A 196 -4.38 -2.10 21.36
C PRO A 196 -4.91 -2.62 22.69
N LYS A 197 -6.01 -2.04 23.17
CA LYS A 197 -6.88 -2.67 24.16
C LYS A 197 -7.63 -3.81 23.50
N LYS A 198 -7.10 -5.02 23.64
CA LYS A 198 -7.65 -6.22 23.00
C LYS A 198 -9.00 -6.57 23.59
N GLY A 199 -9.93 -6.97 22.74
CA GLY A 199 -11.28 -7.34 23.18
C GLY A 199 -12.30 -7.25 22.06
N LEU A 200 -13.48 -7.76 22.38
CA LEU A 200 -14.71 -7.52 21.62
C LEU A 200 -15.38 -6.29 22.20
N TYR A 201 -15.71 -5.33 21.34
CA TYR A 201 -16.43 -4.12 21.66
C TYR A 201 -17.81 -4.20 21.02
N ASP A 202 -18.84 -4.23 21.85
CA ASP A 202 -20.24 -4.37 21.43
C ASP A 202 -20.97 -3.03 21.22
N LYS A 203 -20.32 -1.92 21.59
CA LYS A 203 -20.78 -0.53 21.39
C LYS A 203 -20.02 0.12 20.24
N TYR A 204 -20.53 1.27 19.78
CA TYR A 204 -19.93 1.97 18.65
C TYR A 204 -18.46 2.35 18.88
N VAL A 205 -17.61 2.01 17.90
CA VAL A 205 -16.21 2.42 17.82
C VAL A 205 -16.02 3.40 16.66
N LEU A 206 -15.36 4.52 16.94
CA LEU A 206 -15.13 5.62 16.00
C LEU A 206 -13.71 5.54 15.47
N LEU A 207 -13.55 5.49 14.15
CA LEU A 207 -12.25 5.58 13.50
C LEU A 207 -12.08 6.98 12.92
N LEU A 208 -11.14 7.72 13.51
CA LEU A 208 -10.74 9.05 13.04
C LEU A 208 -9.33 8.98 12.45
N ASP A 209 -9.14 9.61 11.29
CA ASP A 209 -7.88 9.55 10.51
C ASP A 209 -7.43 10.94 10.04
N PHE A 210 -6.13 11.20 10.09
CA PHE A 210 -5.54 12.42 9.56
C PHE A 210 -5.36 12.35 8.05
N ASN A 211 -6.01 13.28 7.34
CA ASN A 211 -5.90 13.38 5.90
C ASN A 211 -4.47 13.65 5.43
N SER A 212 -3.84 12.64 4.83
CA SER A 212 -2.48 12.73 4.29
C SER A 212 -1.51 13.31 5.34
N LEU A 213 -1.38 12.63 6.49
CA LEU A 213 -0.60 13.10 7.65
C LEU A 213 0.77 13.69 7.26
N TYR A 214 1.64 12.92 6.60
CA TYR A 214 3.00 13.39 6.30
C TYR A 214 3.07 14.59 5.33
N PRO A 215 2.36 14.61 4.19
CA PRO A 215 2.25 15.83 3.39
C PRO A 215 1.76 17.05 4.16
N SER A 216 0.86 16.85 5.14
CA SER A 216 0.31 17.93 5.94
C SER A 216 1.30 18.40 7.03
N ILE A 217 2.06 17.49 7.66
CA ILE A 217 3.17 17.81 8.57
C ILE A 217 4.26 18.65 7.87
N ILE A 218 4.60 18.30 6.63
CA ILE A 218 5.56 19.07 5.82
C ILE A 218 5.11 20.54 5.69
N GLN A 219 3.80 20.77 5.48
CA GLN A 219 3.22 22.11 5.35
C GLN A 219 3.09 22.83 6.69
N GLU A 220 2.62 22.12 7.72
CA GLU A 220 2.37 22.66 9.06
C GLU A 220 3.66 23.25 9.64
N TYR A 221 4.75 22.48 9.58
CA TYR A 221 6.01 22.85 10.21
C TYR A 221 7.10 23.30 9.22
N ASN A 222 6.72 23.69 8.00
CA ASN A 222 7.62 24.23 6.99
C ASN A 222 8.87 23.35 6.71
N ILE A 223 8.73 22.01 6.71
CA ILE A 223 9.88 21.09 6.60
C ILE A 223 10.40 21.03 5.17
N CYS A 224 11.64 21.45 4.94
CA CYS A 224 12.27 21.45 3.62
C CYS A 224 13.80 21.36 3.70
N PHE A 225 14.43 20.91 2.61
CA PHE A 225 15.87 21.05 2.37
C PHE A 225 16.43 22.47 2.56
N THR A 226 15.56 23.48 2.44
CA THR A 226 15.92 24.90 2.44
C THR A 226 15.60 25.63 3.75
N THR A 227 14.91 24.96 4.67
CA THR A 227 14.39 25.58 5.90
C THR A 227 14.92 24.88 7.15
N VAL A 228 15.08 23.55 7.09
CA VAL A 228 15.61 22.77 8.21
C VAL A 228 17.14 22.85 8.19
N PRO A 229 17.79 23.22 9.31
CA PRO A 229 19.24 23.26 9.39
C PRO A 229 19.82 21.86 9.22
N ARG A 230 20.99 21.78 8.59
CA ARG A 230 21.73 20.51 8.48
C ARG A 230 22.33 20.19 9.86
N SER A 231 21.81 19.16 10.51
CA SER A 231 22.42 18.56 11.70
C SER A 231 23.18 17.31 11.26
N GLU A 232 24.42 17.17 11.69
CA GLU A 232 25.19 15.94 11.48
C GLU A 232 24.77 14.84 12.48
N ASP A 233 24.29 15.25 13.66
CA ASP A 233 23.85 14.35 14.72
C ASP A 233 22.36 14.55 15.08
N GLY A 234 21.64 13.43 15.22
CA GLY A 234 20.27 13.39 15.72
C GLY A 234 19.19 13.96 14.80
N VAL A 235 17.97 14.03 15.33
CA VAL A 235 16.81 14.59 14.62
C VAL A 235 16.92 16.12 14.63
N PRO A 236 16.86 16.80 13.47
CA PRO A 236 16.98 18.25 13.42
C PRO A 236 15.78 18.92 14.09
N ARG A 237 15.99 20.13 14.61
CA ARG A 237 14.90 20.95 15.18
C ARG A 237 13.98 21.48 14.08
N LEU A 238 12.75 21.80 14.45
CA LEU A 238 11.81 22.48 13.56
C LEU A 238 12.37 23.84 13.10
N PRO A 239 12.10 24.24 11.85
CA PRO A 239 12.63 25.49 11.31
C PRO A 239 11.95 26.70 11.94
N SER A 240 12.73 27.77 12.19
CA SER A 240 12.22 29.07 12.66
C SER A 240 11.80 29.99 11.51
N SER A 241 12.20 29.67 10.27
CA SER A 241 11.93 30.51 9.10
C SER A 241 10.44 30.61 8.80
N GLN A 242 9.96 31.85 8.69
CA GLN A 242 8.58 32.15 8.29
C GLN A 242 8.38 32.05 6.77
N THR A 243 9.46 32.07 5.98
CA THR A 243 9.35 31.94 4.53
C THR A 243 9.14 30.47 4.16
N PRO A 244 8.03 30.11 3.46
CA PRO A 244 7.77 28.72 3.16
C PRO A 244 8.78 28.15 2.16
N GLY A 245 9.37 27.02 2.52
CA GLY A 245 10.35 26.30 1.71
C GLY A 245 9.77 25.74 0.41
N VAL A 246 10.63 25.10 -0.39
CA VAL A 246 10.22 24.50 -1.66
C VAL A 246 9.22 23.35 -1.49
N LEU A 247 9.49 22.42 -0.56
CA LEU A 247 8.63 21.25 -0.33
C LEU A 247 7.24 21.62 0.23
N PRO A 248 7.12 22.50 1.24
CA PRO A 248 5.81 22.94 1.75
C PRO A 248 4.94 23.58 0.65
N LYS A 249 5.50 24.50 -0.14
CA LYS A 249 4.78 25.11 -1.28
C LYS A 249 4.38 24.07 -2.34
N LEU A 250 5.22 23.07 -2.56
CA LEU A 250 4.92 21.97 -3.50
C LEU A 250 3.75 21.13 -3.00
N MET A 251 3.72 20.81 -1.69
CA MET A 251 2.64 20.03 -1.09
C MET A 251 1.33 20.82 -1.08
N GLU A 252 1.40 22.10 -0.72
CA GLU A 252 0.26 23.03 -0.78
C GLU A 252 -0.33 23.09 -2.19
N HIS A 253 0.52 23.19 -3.21
CA HIS A 253 0.07 23.18 -4.60
C HIS A 253 -0.64 21.87 -4.98
N LEU A 254 -0.08 20.70 -4.66
CA LEU A 254 -0.71 19.40 -4.95
C LEU A 254 -2.06 19.25 -4.22
N VAL A 255 -2.12 19.63 -2.95
CA VAL A 255 -3.33 19.56 -2.12
C VAL A 255 -4.40 20.52 -2.63
N SER A 256 -4.03 21.76 -2.98
CA SER A 256 -4.93 22.76 -3.56
C SER A 256 -5.50 22.32 -4.90
N LEU A 257 -4.66 21.77 -5.79
CA LEU A 257 -5.12 21.17 -7.05
C LEU A 257 -6.11 20.03 -6.80
N ARG A 258 -5.80 19.14 -5.84
CA ARG A 258 -6.69 18.03 -5.50
C ARG A 258 -8.03 18.51 -4.95
N LYS A 259 -8.03 19.55 -4.11
CA LYS A 259 -9.25 20.18 -3.58
C LYS A 259 -10.11 20.75 -4.70
N ARG A 260 -9.51 21.48 -5.65
CA ARG A 260 -10.20 21.99 -6.85
C ARG A 260 -10.80 20.88 -7.69
N VAL A 261 -10.07 19.79 -7.91
CA VAL A 261 -10.57 18.62 -8.67
C VAL A 261 -11.77 18.00 -7.94
N LYS A 262 -11.66 17.75 -6.62
CA LYS A 262 -12.77 17.24 -5.81
C LYS A 262 -14.00 18.17 -5.82
N GLN A 263 -13.80 19.49 -5.83
CA GLN A 263 -14.91 20.45 -5.96
C GLN A 263 -15.62 20.33 -7.31
N LYS A 264 -14.88 20.12 -8.41
CA LYS A 264 -15.46 19.87 -9.74
C LYS A 264 -16.20 18.54 -9.78
N MET A 265 -15.66 17.49 -9.14
CA MET A 265 -16.31 16.17 -9.09
C MET A 265 -17.73 16.23 -8.52
N LYS A 266 -18.00 17.12 -7.55
CA LYS A 266 -19.34 17.29 -6.98
C LYS A 266 -20.41 17.76 -7.99
N LYS A 267 -19.99 18.32 -9.13
CA LYS A 267 -20.88 18.89 -10.15
C LYS A 267 -20.96 18.05 -11.42
N GLU A 268 -20.15 17.02 -11.54
CA GLU A 268 -19.95 16.25 -12.77
C GLU A 268 -20.39 14.80 -12.53
N THR A 269 -20.86 14.13 -13.59
CA THR A 269 -21.29 12.73 -13.57
C THR A 269 -20.70 11.98 -14.76
N GLY A 270 -20.84 10.64 -14.78
CA GLY A 270 -20.39 9.79 -15.88
C GLY A 270 -18.89 9.89 -16.15
N VAL A 271 -18.53 10.00 -17.43
CA VAL A 271 -17.13 9.99 -17.90
C VAL A 271 -16.31 11.13 -17.29
N LYS A 272 -16.88 12.34 -17.19
CA LYS A 272 -16.18 13.50 -16.61
C LYS A 272 -15.88 13.29 -15.13
N TYR A 273 -16.81 12.72 -14.38
CA TYR A 273 -16.58 12.36 -12.98
C TYR A 273 -15.42 11.35 -12.87
N TRP A 274 -15.45 10.31 -13.70
CA TRP A 274 -14.41 9.28 -13.74
C TRP A 274 -13.02 9.87 -14.06
N GLU A 275 -12.89 10.75 -15.06
CA GLU A 275 -11.63 11.43 -15.39
C GLU A 275 -11.10 12.26 -14.21
N LEU A 276 -11.99 13.00 -13.54
CA LEU A 276 -11.65 13.80 -12.38
C LEU A 276 -11.25 12.93 -11.18
N ASP A 277 -11.88 11.76 -10.99
CA ASP A 277 -11.50 10.83 -9.94
C ASP A 277 -10.08 10.29 -10.17
N ILE A 278 -9.77 9.87 -11.40
CA ILE A 278 -8.40 9.44 -11.76
C ILE A 278 -7.39 10.54 -11.49
N ARG A 279 -7.72 11.79 -11.82
CA ARG A 279 -6.85 12.93 -11.55
C ARG A 279 -6.65 13.17 -10.05
N GLN A 280 -7.71 13.09 -9.22
CA GLN A 280 -7.54 13.26 -7.77
C GLN A 280 -6.74 12.12 -7.13
N GLN A 281 -6.89 10.89 -7.64
CA GLN A 281 -6.09 9.74 -7.23
C GLN A 281 -4.61 9.95 -7.54
N ALA A 282 -4.28 10.40 -8.76
CA ALA A 282 -2.91 10.69 -9.17
C ALA A 282 -2.25 11.77 -8.29
N LEU A 283 -2.99 12.83 -7.94
CA LEU A 283 -2.53 13.87 -7.03
C LEU A 283 -2.30 13.33 -5.61
N LYS A 284 -3.22 12.52 -5.08
CA LYS A 284 -3.08 11.85 -3.76
C LYS A 284 -1.83 10.98 -3.71
N LEU A 285 -1.65 10.12 -4.71
CA LEU A 285 -0.52 9.20 -4.80
C LEU A 285 0.82 9.93 -4.90
N THR A 286 0.86 11.02 -5.67
CA THR A 286 2.08 11.84 -5.81
C THR A 286 2.45 12.53 -4.51
N ALA A 287 1.48 13.14 -3.81
CA ALA A 287 1.72 13.78 -2.52
C ALA A 287 2.19 12.76 -1.46
N ASN A 288 1.51 11.62 -1.33
CA ASN A 288 1.87 10.60 -0.34
C ASN A 288 3.25 9.96 -0.63
N SER A 289 3.68 9.91 -1.89
CA SER A 289 4.99 9.35 -2.27
C SER A 289 6.18 10.27 -1.93
N MET A 290 5.93 11.56 -1.65
CA MET A 290 6.98 12.55 -1.40
C MET A 290 7.81 12.23 -0.16
N TYR A 291 7.14 11.95 0.96
CA TYR A 291 7.82 11.52 2.19
C TYR A 291 8.67 10.26 1.94
N GLY A 292 8.11 9.26 1.25
CA GLY A 292 8.82 8.01 0.97
C GLY A 292 10.11 8.22 0.18
N CYS A 293 10.17 9.24 -0.67
CA CYS A 293 11.36 9.61 -1.42
C CYS A 293 12.48 10.19 -0.55
N LEU A 294 12.12 10.93 0.52
CA LEU A 294 13.10 11.50 1.47
C LEU A 294 13.77 10.41 2.31
N GLY A 295 13.00 9.38 2.69
CA GLY A 295 13.49 8.26 3.50
C GLY A 295 14.14 7.11 2.71
N PHE A 296 14.06 7.14 1.37
CA PHE A 296 14.62 6.09 0.52
C PHE A 296 16.11 6.34 0.24
N SER A 297 16.98 5.48 0.78
CA SER A 297 18.45 5.61 0.70
C SER A 297 19.01 5.73 -0.73
N ASP A 298 18.32 5.14 -1.70
CA ASP A 298 18.72 5.16 -3.12
C ASP A 298 18.14 6.35 -3.90
N SER A 299 17.32 7.18 -3.27
CA SER A 299 16.76 8.40 -3.85
C SER A 299 17.84 9.44 -4.13
N ARG A 300 17.72 10.14 -5.27
CA ARG A 300 18.55 11.30 -5.59
C ARG A 300 18.35 12.47 -4.61
N PHE A 301 17.16 12.54 -4.00
CA PHE A 301 16.78 13.53 -2.99
C PHE A 301 16.69 12.89 -1.59
N TYR A 302 17.51 11.88 -1.32
CA TYR A 302 17.56 11.25 0.00
C TYR A 302 17.94 12.26 1.08
N ALA A 303 17.10 12.35 2.10
CA ALA A 303 17.30 13.20 3.27
C ALA A 303 16.67 12.54 4.50
N LYS A 304 17.40 11.57 5.06
CA LYS A 304 17.02 10.89 6.32
C LYS A 304 16.65 11.87 7.44
N PRO A 305 17.41 12.96 7.73
CA PRO A 305 17.05 13.86 8.82
C PRO A 305 15.67 14.50 8.64
N LEU A 306 15.26 14.81 7.40
CA LEU A 306 13.92 15.34 7.12
C LEU A 306 12.84 14.27 7.31
N ALA A 307 13.08 13.04 6.82
CA ALA A 307 12.14 11.93 6.98
C ALA A 307 11.92 11.59 8.46
N GLU A 308 12.99 11.58 9.24
CA GLU A 308 12.96 11.31 10.68
C GLU A 308 12.28 12.42 11.48
N LEU A 309 12.47 13.70 11.10
CA LEU A 309 11.75 14.81 11.70
C LEU A 309 10.23 14.73 11.40
N ILE A 310 9.86 14.36 10.17
CA ILE A 310 8.46 14.16 9.79
C ILE A 310 7.82 13.04 10.63
N THR A 311 8.50 11.91 10.80
CA THR A 311 7.95 10.81 11.62
C THR A 311 7.90 11.18 13.09
N LEU A 312 8.90 11.88 13.62
CA LEU A 312 8.88 12.40 15.00
C LEU A 312 7.64 13.26 15.24
N GLN A 313 7.38 14.24 14.37
CA GLN A 313 6.20 15.08 14.48
C GLN A 313 4.90 14.27 14.36
N GLY A 314 4.87 13.24 13.50
CA GLY A 314 3.72 12.34 13.40
C GLY A 314 3.43 11.60 14.70
N ARG A 315 4.47 11.09 15.38
CA ARG A 315 4.32 10.44 16.70
C ARG A 315 3.85 11.42 17.76
N GLU A 316 4.41 12.63 17.81
CA GLU A 316 3.99 13.68 18.76
C GLU A 316 2.53 14.10 18.54
N ILE A 317 2.11 14.27 17.29
CA ILE A 317 0.72 14.61 16.94
C ILE A 317 -0.23 13.51 17.38
N LEU A 318 0.10 12.25 17.10
CA LEU A 318 -0.74 11.12 17.52
C LEU A 318 -0.89 11.10 19.04
N GLN A 319 0.22 11.22 19.78
CA GLN A 319 0.18 11.23 21.25
C GLN A 319 -0.62 12.43 21.79
N ARG A 320 -0.39 13.66 21.30
CA ARG A 320 -1.17 14.84 21.71
C ARG A 320 -2.67 14.68 21.41
N THR A 321 -3.01 13.99 20.33
CA THR A 321 -4.41 13.72 19.97
C THR A 321 -5.02 12.72 20.93
N VAL A 322 -4.30 11.65 21.29
CA VAL A 322 -4.72 10.69 22.32
C VAL A 322 -4.93 11.39 23.66
N ASP A 323 -3.96 12.20 24.10
CA ASP A 323 -4.04 12.92 25.37
C ASP A 323 -5.23 13.89 25.39
N LEU A 324 -5.51 14.59 24.29
CA LEU A 324 -6.67 15.46 24.17
C LEU A 324 -7.99 14.67 24.29
N VAL A 325 -8.09 13.53 23.60
CA VAL A 325 -9.30 12.71 23.60
C VAL A 325 -9.52 12.06 24.97
N GLN A 326 -8.47 11.53 25.61
CA GLN A 326 -8.58 10.86 26.89
C GLN A 326 -8.76 11.84 28.05
N ASN A 327 -7.97 12.91 28.11
CA ASN A 327 -7.90 13.78 29.29
C ASN A 327 -8.85 14.98 29.23
N HIS A 328 -9.15 15.52 28.04
CA HIS A 328 -10.04 16.69 27.92
C HIS A 328 -11.46 16.31 27.51
N LEU A 329 -11.62 15.26 26.71
CA LEU A 329 -12.94 14.80 26.26
C LEU A 329 -13.46 13.60 27.06
N ASN A 330 -12.65 13.00 27.93
CA ASN A 330 -12.98 11.82 28.74
C ASN A 330 -13.50 10.64 27.90
N LEU A 331 -12.92 10.45 26.71
CA LEU A 331 -13.26 9.37 25.80
C LEU A 331 -12.17 8.31 25.80
N GLU A 332 -12.58 7.05 25.68
CA GLU A 332 -11.64 5.94 25.71
C GLU A 332 -11.00 5.70 24.33
N VAL A 333 -9.71 5.99 24.20
CA VAL A 333 -8.92 5.53 23.05
C VAL A 333 -8.54 4.06 23.25
N ILE A 334 -8.93 3.21 22.31
CA ILE A 334 -8.71 1.76 22.36
C ILE A 334 -7.60 1.27 21.44
N TYR A 335 -7.29 2.02 20.39
CA TYR A 335 -6.20 1.73 19.47
C TYR A 335 -5.78 2.97 18.67
N GLY A 336 -4.61 2.95 18.06
CA GLY A 336 -4.17 3.95 17.10
C GLY A 336 -3.00 3.46 16.26
N ASP A 337 -3.01 3.79 14.97
CA ASP A 337 -1.99 3.40 13.99
C ASP A 337 -1.57 4.60 13.15
N THR A 338 -0.38 5.13 13.43
CA THR A 338 0.34 6.19 12.70
C THR A 338 -0.41 7.51 12.57
N ASP A 339 -1.47 7.54 11.78
CA ASP A 339 -2.33 8.66 11.42
C ASP A 339 -3.79 8.50 11.85
N SER A 340 -4.14 7.36 12.46
CA SER A 340 -5.49 7.05 12.91
C SER A 340 -5.60 6.77 14.41
N ILE A 341 -6.76 7.09 14.99
CA ILE A 341 -7.16 6.71 16.35
C ILE A 341 -8.52 6.04 16.33
N MET A 342 -8.71 5.08 17.23
CA MET A 342 -9.97 4.40 17.48
C MET A 342 -10.48 4.73 18.87
N ILE A 343 -11.70 5.23 18.93
CA ILE A 343 -12.34 5.70 20.16
C ILE A 343 -13.55 4.81 20.44
N HIS A 344 -13.60 4.19 21.62
CA HIS A 344 -14.77 3.50 22.09
C HIS A 344 -15.75 4.51 22.68
N SER A 345 -16.94 4.61 22.08
CA SER A 345 -17.94 5.60 22.50
C SER A 345 -18.71 5.18 23.76
N GLY A 346 -18.85 3.87 24.00
CA GLY A 346 -19.72 3.33 25.05
C GLY A 346 -21.23 3.49 24.77
N LEU A 347 -21.61 3.94 23.57
CA LEU A 347 -23.00 4.26 23.21
C LEU A 347 -23.54 3.34 22.10
N ASP A 348 -24.87 3.19 22.08
CA ASP A 348 -25.63 2.51 21.00
C ASP A 348 -26.45 3.48 20.14
N ASP A 349 -26.50 4.76 20.51
CA ASP A 349 -27.20 5.77 19.70
C ASP A 349 -26.23 6.41 18.69
N ILE A 350 -26.57 6.26 17.41
CA ILE A 350 -25.80 6.78 16.30
C ILE A 350 -25.79 8.31 16.26
N GLU A 351 -26.85 8.99 16.71
CA GLU A 351 -26.93 10.46 16.66
C GLU A 351 -26.07 11.10 17.77
N GLU A 352 -26.07 10.51 18.97
CA GLU A 352 -25.13 10.90 20.04
C GLU A 352 -23.68 10.67 19.61
N VAL A 353 -23.40 9.53 18.98
CA VAL A 353 -22.08 9.22 18.42
C VAL A 353 -21.64 10.24 17.37
N LYS A 354 -22.52 10.64 16.44
CA LYS A 354 -22.21 11.70 15.46
C LYS A 354 -21.88 13.03 16.13
N THR A 355 -22.53 13.33 17.26
CA THR A 355 -22.25 14.52 18.05
C THR A 355 -20.86 14.46 18.69
N ILE A 356 -20.47 13.30 19.24
CA ILE A 356 -19.12 13.06 19.77
C ILE A 356 -18.07 13.21 18.66
N ILE A 357 -18.28 12.58 17.50
CA ILE A 357 -17.38 12.70 16.34
C ILE A 357 -17.15 14.17 15.99
N THR A 358 -18.24 14.94 15.87
CA THR A 358 -18.17 16.36 15.52
C THR A 358 -17.37 17.16 16.55
N LYS A 359 -17.59 16.90 17.84
CA LYS A 359 -16.85 17.54 18.93
C LYS A 359 -15.36 17.22 18.88
N VAL A 360 -14.99 15.94 18.74
CA VAL A 360 -13.58 15.51 18.66
C VAL A 360 -12.88 16.14 17.45
N ILE A 361 -13.51 16.07 16.28
CA ILE A 361 -12.97 16.66 15.04
C ILE A 361 -12.74 18.16 15.22
N GLN A 362 -13.68 18.88 15.82
CA GLN A 362 -13.55 20.31 16.07
C GLN A 362 -12.38 20.62 17.00
N GLU A 363 -12.27 19.94 18.14
CA GLU A 363 -11.21 20.20 19.13
C GLU A 363 -9.80 19.88 18.60
N VAL A 364 -9.66 18.79 17.86
CA VAL A 364 -8.38 18.42 17.24
C VAL A 364 -8.01 19.40 16.13
N ASN A 365 -8.93 19.72 15.23
CA ASN A 365 -8.65 20.60 14.09
C ASN A 365 -8.38 22.05 14.50
N LYS A 366 -8.87 22.51 15.66
CA LYS A 366 -8.51 23.84 16.22
C LYS A 366 -7.02 23.98 16.54
N LYS A 367 -6.29 22.87 16.73
CA LYS A 367 -4.86 22.89 17.11
C LYS A 367 -3.90 23.07 15.93
N TYR A 368 -4.37 22.92 14.69
CA TYR A 368 -3.51 22.86 13.51
C TYR A 368 -4.02 23.76 12.40
N ARG A 369 -3.11 24.32 11.59
CA ARG A 369 -3.47 25.22 10.49
C ARG A 369 -3.85 24.45 9.22
N CYS A 370 -3.05 23.47 8.85
CA CYS A 370 -3.12 22.75 7.58
C CYS A 370 -3.62 21.30 7.76
N MET A 371 -3.33 20.68 8.89
CA MET A 371 -3.72 19.29 9.17
C MET A 371 -5.20 19.21 9.54
N LYS A 372 -5.87 18.13 9.08
CA LYS A 372 -7.27 17.86 9.40
C LYS A 372 -7.47 16.39 9.72
N ILE A 373 -8.10 16.12 10.85
CA ILE A 373 -8.66 14.81 11.19
C ILE A 373 -10.11 14.74 10.70
N GLU A 374 -10.49 13.61 10.13
CA GLU A 374 -11.84 13.32 9.65
C GLU A 374 -12.31 11.95 10.14
N CYS A 375 -13.61 11.70 10.11
CA CYS A 375 -14.16 10.39 10.41
C CYS A 375 -14.03 9.48 9.19
N ASP A 376 -13.26 8.40 9.31
CA ASP A 376 -13.11 7.38 8.26
C ASP A 376 -14.14 6.26 8.38
N GLY A 377 -14.66 6.01 9.59
CA GLY A 377 -15.68 4.99 9.80
C GLY A 377 -16.28 4.96 11.21
N ILE A 378 -17.50 4.41 11.28
CA ILE A 378 -18.17 4.06 12.52
C ILE A 378 -18.38 2.55 12.48
N TYR A 379 -17.92 1.84 13.51
CA TYR A 379 -18.08 0.40 13.64
C TYR A 379 -19.11 0.09 14.73
N LYS A 380 -20.13 -0.68 14.40
CA LYS A 380 -21.17 -1.13 15.34
C LYS A 380 -20.63 -2.07 16.40
N ARG A 381 -19.84 -3.05 15.94
CA ARG A 381 -19.09 -3.98 16.78
C ARG A 381 -17.68 -4.10 16.24
N MET A 382 -16.71 -4.32 17.11
CA MET A 382 -15.31 -4.42 16.71
C MET A 382 -14.56 -5.44 17.56
N LEU A 383 -13.80 -6.31 16.89
CA LEU A 383 -12.88 -7.26 17.51
C LEU A 383 -11.45 -6.81 17.25
N ILE A 384 -10.75 -6.42 18.31
CA ILE A 384 -9.34 -6.01 18.26
C ILE A 384 -8.47 -7.13 18.83
N LEU A 385 -7.62 -7.71 17.99
CA LEU A 385 -6.78 -8.86 18.35
C LEU A 385 -5.35 -8.43 18.72
N ARG A 386 -4.68 -7.72 17.80
CA ARG A 386 -3.28 -7.26 17.93
C ARG A 386 -3.06 -6.00 17.09
N LYS A 387 -1.86 -5.41 17.19
CA LYS A 387 -1.45 -4.31 16.30
C LYS A 387 -1.69 -4.68 14.85
N LYS A 388 -2.40 -3.82 14.13
CA LYS A 388 -2.78 -3.97 12.72
C LYS A 388 -3.58 -5.25 12.41
N LYS A 389 -4.20 -5.88 13.41
CA LYS A 389 -5.06 -7.08 13.27
C LYS A 389 -6.40 -6.86 13.99
N TYR A 390 -7.42 -6.51 13.23
CA TYR A 390 -8.78 -6.27 13.74
C TYR A 390 -9.83 -6.57 12.67
N ALA A 391 -11.05 -6.82 13.12
CA ALA A 391 -12.23 -6.91 12.27
C ALA A 391 -13.38 -6.13 12.93
N GLY A 392 -14.33 -5.64 12.15
CA GLY A 392 -15.49 -4.94 12.71
C GLY A 392 -16.60 -4.74 11.70
N VAL A 393 -17.80 -4.51 12.21
CA VAL A 393 -19.00 -4.23 11.42
C VAL A 393 -19.03 -2.73 11.12
N LYS A 394 -18.54 -2.33 9.95
CA LYS A 394 -18.51 -0.93 9.51
C LYS A 394 -19.90 -0.52 9.01
N LEU A 395 -20.39 0.63 9.47
CA LEU A 395 -21.61 1.23 8.98
C LEU A 395 -21.36 1.95 7.65
N GLN A 396 -22.22 1.68 6.65
CA GLN A 396 -22.29 2.42 5.39
C GLN A 396 -23.64 3.13 5.29
N PHE A 397 -23.60 4.43 5.00
CA PHE A 397 -24.79 5.24 4.78
C PHE A 397 -24.97 5.44 3.26
N LYS A 398 -25.82 4.61 2.64
CA LYS A 398 -26.14 4.69 1.19
C LYS A 398 -27.63 4.96 1.02
N ASP A 399 -27.98 5.99 0.25
CA ASP A 399 -29.36 6.33 -0.11
C ASP A 399 -30.33 6.44 1.09
N GLY A 400 -29.85 6.97 2.22
CA GLY A 400 -30.63 7.11 3.45
C GLY A 400 -30.83 5.79 4.24
N LYS A 401 -30.27 4.67 3.79
CA LYS A 401 -30.24 3.39 4.51
C LYS A 401 -28.86 3.12 5.11
N THR A 402 -28.87 2.57 6.32
CA THR A 402 -27.67 2.09 7.01
C THR A 402 -27.46 0.62 6.64
N CYS A 403 -26.36 0.33 5.96
CA CYS A 403 -25.92 -1.02 5.64
C CYS A 403 -24.72 -1.41 6.53
N GLU A 404 -24.64 -2.68 6.89
CA GLU A 404 -23.58 -3.24 7.72
C GLU A 404 -22.66 -4.10 6.86
N GLU A 405 -21.34 -3.84 6.90
CA GLU A 405 -20.34 -4.65 6.19
C GLU A 405 -19.22 -5.04 7.16
N ILE A 406 -18.84 -6.33 7.16
CA ILE A 406 -17.69 -6.80 7.95
C ILE A 406 -16.41 -6.38 7.23
N GLU A 407 -15.69 -5.43 7.82
CA GLU A 407 -14.36 -5.03 7.38
C GLU A 407 -13.30 -5.81 8.16
N ARG A 408 -12.29 -6.30 7.43
CA ARG A 408 -11.19 -7.11 7.97
C ARG A 408 -9.87 -6.41 7.65
N LYS A 409 -9.02 -6.20 8.67
CA LYS A 409 -7.70 -5.56 8.50
C LYS A 409 -6.62 -6.40 9.15
N GLY A 410 -5.71 -6.93 8.33
CA GLY A 410 -4.51 -7.68 8.73
C GLY A 410 -4.74 -9.00 9.48
N VAL A 411 -6.01 -9.40 9.69
CA VAL A 411 -6.38 -10.76 10.12
C VAL A 411 -5.97 -11.79 9.08
N ASP A 412 -5.84 -13.04 9.49
CA ASP A 412 -5.26 -14.06 8.63
C ASP A 412 -6.14 -14.37 7.39
N MET A 413 -7.45 -14.12 7.48
CA MET A 413 -8.40 -14.30 6.39
C MET A 413 -8.12 -13.41 5.16
N VAL A 414 -7.52 -12.22 5.36
CA VAL A 414 -7.19 -11.31 4.25
C VAL A 414 -5.83 -11.60 3.64
N ARG A 415 -5.07 -12.55 4.20
CA ARG A 415 -3.72 -12.83 3.73
C ARG A 415 -3.73 -13.90 2.64
N PRO A 416 -2.96 -13.73 1.55
CA PRO A 416 -2.95 -14.68 0.45
C PRO A 416 -2.32 -16.03 0.83
N ASP A 417 -1.43 -16.06 1.84
CA ASP A 417 -0.69 -17.25 2.27
C ASP A 417 -1.48 -18.22 3.16
N TRP A 418 -2.76 -17.95 3.42
CA TRP A 418 -3.65 -18.84 4.16
C TRP A 418 -4.57 -19.64 3.24
N SER A 419 -4.85 -20.89 3.62
CA SER A 419 -5.74 -21.79 2.87
C SER A 419 -7.15 -21.21 2.75
N LEU A 420 -7.83 -21.54 1.65
CA LEU A 420 -9.20 -21.08 1.42
C LEU A 420 -10.14 -21.55 2.52
N LEU A 421 -10.02 -22.81 2.93
CA LEU A 421 -10.81 -23.38 4.04
C LEU A 421 -10.66 -22.57 5.34
N SER A 422 -9.42 -22.21 5.72
CA SER A 422 -9.21 -21.40 6.93
C SER A 422 -9.81 -19.99 6.80
N LYS A 423 -9.85 -19.42 5.60
CA LYS A 423 -10.50 -18.12 5.34
C LYS A 423 -12.01 -18.21 5.49
N GLU A 424 -12.62 -19.21 4.88
CA GLU A 424 -14.07 -19.44 4.91
C GLU A 424 -14.56 -19.72 6.32
N ILE A 425 -13.90 -20.63 7.04
CA ILE A 425 -14.22 -20.92 8.46
C ILE A 425 -14.00 -19.68 9.32
N GLY A 426 -12.89 -18.96 9.11
CA GLY A 426 -12.61 -17.72 9.86
C GLY A 426 -13.67 -16.64 9.63
N ASP A 427 -14.16 -16.51 8.40
CA ASP A 427 -15.22 -15.58 8.04
C ASP A 427 -16.58 -15.96 8.63
N LEU A 428 -16.89 -17.25 8.66
CA LEU A 428 -18.08 -17.76 9.35
C LEU A 428 -18.02 -17.48 10.84
N CYS A 429 -16.87 -17.75 11.48
CA CYS A 429 -16.66 -17.45 12.90
C CYS A 429 -16.84 -15.95 13.19
N LEU A 430 -16.27 -15.07 12.36
CA LEU A 430 -16.47 -13.62 12.50
C LEU A 430 -17.94 -13.22 12.36
N ALA A 431 -18.66 -13.80 11.39
CA ALA A 431 -20.07 -13.51 11.20
C ALA A 431 -20.89 -13.92 12.44
N LYS A 432 -20.59 -15.07 13.06
CA LYS A 432 -21.22 -15.51 14.31
C LYS A 432 -20.86 -14.59 15.48
N ILE A 433 -19.59 -14.19 15.62
CA ILE A 433 -19.16 -13.26 16.68
C ILE A 433 -19.88 -11.92 16.56
N PHE A 434 -20.04 -11.39 15.35
CA PHE A 434 -20.62 -10.06 15.17
C PHE A 434 -22.15 -10.03 15.11
N TYR A 435 -22.79 -11.06 14.56
CA TYR A 435 -24.25 -11.08 14.35
C TYR A 435 -24.98 -12.10 15.23
N GLY A 436 -24.26 -12.93 15.97
CA GLY A 436 -24.88 -13.91 16.87
C GLY A 436 -25.52 -13.28 18.11
N GLY A 437 -26.27 -14.14 18.81
CA GLY A 437 -27.04 -13.80 20.00
C GLY A 437 -26.19 -13.75 21.27
N SER A 438 -26.53 -14.57 22.25
CA SER A 438 -25.76 -14.64 23.50
C SER A 438 -24.37 -15.24 23.26
N CYS A 439 -23.44 -15.00 24.20
CA CYS A 439 -22.09 -15.56 24.12
C CYS A 439 -22.12 -17.09 24.03
N GLU A 440 -23.02 -17.73 24.77
CA GLU A 440 -23.21 -19.19 24.77
C GLU A 440 -23.68 -19.68 23.40
N ASP A 441 -24.70 -19.04 22.81
CA ASP A 441 -25.20 -19.39 21.47
C ASP A 441 -24.12 -19.26 20.40
N VAL A 442 -23.28 -18.20 20.49
CA VAL A 442 -22.19 -17.96 19.54
C VAL A 442 -21.12 -19.05 19.67
N VAL A 443 -20.73 -19.39 20.91
CA VAL A 443 -19.73 -20.43 21.16
C VAL A 443 -20.23 -21.80 20.68
N GLU A 444 -21.48 -22.14 20.98
CA GLU A 444 -22.09 -23.39 20.53
C GLU A 444 -22.22 -23.45 19.01
N ALA A 445 -22.67 -22.36 18.37
CA ALA A 445 -22.77 -22.28 16.92
C ALA A 445 -21.41 -22.45 16.23
N ILE A 446 -20.35 -21.83 16.77
CA ILE A 446 -18.98 -21.98 16.25
C ILE A 446 -18.48 -23.41 16.47
N HIS A 447 -18.72 -23.99 17.66
CA HIS A 447 -18.33 -25.36 17.97
C HIS A 447 -18.96 -26.35 17.00
N ASN A 448 -20.28 -26.27 16.81
CA ASN A 448 -21.03 -27.18 15.92
C ASN A 448 -20.56 -27.08 14.47
N GLU A 449 -20.29 -25.86 13.97
CA GLU A 449 -19.78 -25.71 12.60
C GLU A 449 -18.37 -26.28 12.44
N LEU A 450 -17.47 -26.03 13.41
CA LEU A 450 -16.13 -26.59 13.39
C LEU A 450 -16.18 -28.13 13.41
N VAL A 451 -16.97 -28.74 14.29
CA VAL A 451 -17.12 -30.21 14.37
C VAL A 451 -17.63 -30.78 13.04
N LYS A 452 -18.60 -30.13 12.42
CA LYS A 452 -19.15 -30.56 11.12
C LYS A 452 -18.08 -30.53 10.03
N GLU A 453 -17.34 -29.42 9.91
CA GLU A 453 -16.25 -29.28 8.93
C GLU A 453 -15.11 -30.27 9.19
N PHE A 454 -14.73 -30.48 10.45
CA PHE A 454 -13.72 -31.49 10.81
C PHE A 454 -14.18 -32.90 10.47
N THR A 455 -15.47 -33.22 10.66
CA THR A 455 -16.02 -34.54 10.33
C THR A 455 -16.03 -34.76 8.83
N LEU A 456 -16.42 -33.76 8.04
CA LEU A 456 -16.36 -33.77 6.57
C LEU A 456 -14.91 -33.97 6.07
N LEU A 457 -13.97 -33.21 6.63
CA LEU A 457 -12.56 -33.31 6.28
C LEU A 457 -11.99 -34.69 6.63
N PHE A 458 -12.32 -35.20 7.81
CA PHE A 458 -11.91 -36.54 8.25
C PHE A 458 -12.47 -37.61 7.30
N HIS A 459 -13.75 -37.53 6.93
CA HIS A 459 -14.37 -38.47 6.00
C HIS A 459 -13.73 -38.43 4.60
N LEU A 460 -13.45 -37.22 4.08
CA LEU A 460 -12.73 -37.04 2.81
C LEU A 460 -11.32 -37.63 2.85
N LEU A 461 -10.60 -37.44 3.95
CA LEU A 461 -9.26 -37.99 4.14
C LEU A 461 -9.29 -39.51 4.29
N THR A 462 -10.27 -40.07 4.99
CA THR A 462 -10.37 -41.53 5.18
C THR A 462 -10.90 -42.25 3.94
N CYS A 463 -11.88 -41.69 3.23
CA CYS A 463 -12.44 -42.31 2.02
C CYS A 463 -11.60 -42.03 0.76
N GLY A 464 -10.85 -40.92 0.71
CA GLY A 464 -9.94 -40.61 -0.39
C GLY A 464 -8.75 -41.57 -0.50
N PHE A 465 -8.34 -42.20 0.60
CA PHE A 465 -7.30 -43.24 0.58
C PHE A 465 -7.78 -44.57 -0.02
N ASP A 466 -9.08 -44.87 0.04
CA ASP A 466 -9.63 -46.13 -0.50
C ASP A 466 -9.84 -46.11 -2.02
N GLN A 467 -9.99 -44.92 -2.64
CA GLN A 467 -10.11 -44.80 -4.10
C GLN A 467 -8.77 -44.69 -4.84
N CYS A 468 -7.67 -44.40 -4.15
CA CYS A 468 -6.33 -44.39 -4.78
C CYS A 468 -5.61 -45.76 -4.73
N ASN A 469 -6.21 -46.76 -4.07
CA ASN A 469 -5.68 -48.12 -3.90
C ASN A 469 -6.51 -49.20 -4.64
N ARG A 470 -7.29 -48.83 -5.66
CA ARG A 470 -7.96 -49.80 -6.56
C ARG A 470 -7.67 -49.52 -8.02
#